data_AF-A0A7W6ND19-F1
#
_entry.id   AF-A0A7W6ND19-F1
#
_cell.length_a   1.000
_cell.length_b   1.000
_cell.length_c   1.000
_cell.angle_alpha   90.00
_cell.angle_beta   90.00
_cell.angle_gamma   90.00
#
_symmetry.space_group_name_H-M   'P 1'
#
loop_
_entity.id
_entity.type
_entity.pdbx_description
1 polymer ?
#
loop_
_entity_poly.entity_id
_entity_poly.type
_entity_poly.pdbx_seq_one_letter_code
_entity_poly.pdbx_strand_id
1 'polypeptide(L)'
;MAPFPFLSATCPRESVLPIRLRPDFLVVFEVVDIERLYRLVQAGLPRDEIVVDFTIYSDEGLRCLHAPEISQDYDAYLALIPGEILFQLYDRYGPLLLEKNVRSFLQARGKVNRGIRDTLRTRPDRFMAYNNGIVATVDEIEVRHDAETGARHITAVKGLQIVNGGQN
;
A
#
# COMPACT_ATOMS: atom_id res chain seq x y z
N MET A 1 -27.67 -21.93 -18.31
CA MET A 1 -26.64 -22.14 -17.29
C MET A 1 -26.13 -20.76 -16.89
N ALA A 2 -26.67 -20.21 -15.81
CA ALA A 2 -26.32 -18.86 -15.35
C ALA A 2 -24.99 -18.92 -14.58
N PRO A 3 -24.08 -17.95 -14.75
CA PRO A 3 -22.83 -17.92 -14.00
C PRO A 3 -23.13 -17.61 -12.54
N PHE A 4 -22.51 -18.38 -11.63
CA PHE A 4 -22.51 -18.08 -10.21
C PHE A 4 -21.82 -16.72 -10.00
N PRO A 5 -22.40 -15.78 -9.24
CA PRO A 5 -21.70 -14.57 -8.86
C PRO A 5 -20.58 -14.99 -7.89
N PHE A 6 -19.33 -14.77 -8.28
CA PHE A 6 -18.21 -14.77 -7.33
C PHE A 6 -18.43 -13.60 -6.38
N LEU A 7 -19.11 -13.86 -5.26
CA LEU A 7 -19.03 -13.01 -4.09
C LEU A 7 -17.58 -13.10 -3.59
N SER A 8 -16.77 -12.08 -3.91
CA SER A 8 -15.51 -11.80 -3.24
C SER A 8 -15.81 -11.42 -1.78
N ALA A 9 -16.11 -12.42 -0.96
CA ALA A 9 -16.19 -12.27 0.48
C ALA A 9 -14.76 -12.31 1.03
N THR A 10 -14.05 -11.19 0.97
CA THR A 10 -12.81 -11.03 1.72
C THR A 10 -13.16 -11.13 3.21
N CYS A 11 -12.54 -12.08 3.92
CA CYS A 11 -12.78 -12.25 5.34
C CYS A 11 -12.32 -10.98 6.08
N PRO A 12 -13.20 -10.26 6.79
CA PRO A 12 -12.81 -9.08 7.55
C PRO A 12 -11.72 -9.44 8.56
N ARG A 13 -10.81 -8.50 8.87
CA ARG A 13 -9.73 -8.62 9.87
C ARG A 13 -10.21 -8.80 11.33
N GLU A 14 -11.47 -9.18 11.54
CA GLU A 14 -12.14 -9.21 12.83
C GLU A 14 -12.23 -10.65 13.39
N SER A 15 -11.10 -11.23 13.77
CA SER A 15 -11.13 -12.34 14.74
C SER A 15 -9.76 -12.57 15.38
N VAL A 16 -9.11 -11.51 15.85
CA VAL A 16 -7.93 -11.64 16.71
C VAL A 16 -8.40 -11.79 18.15
N LEU A 17 -8.57 -13.03 18.61
CA LEU A 17 -8.78 -13.33 20.04
C LEU A 17 -7.43 -13.72 20.66
N PRO A 18 -6.80 -12.84 21.46
CA PRO A 18 -5.61 -13.22 22.20
C PRO A 18 -6.01 -14.17 23.34
N ILE A 19 -5.56 -15.42 23.28
CA ILE A 19 -5.74 -16.39 24.36
C ILE A 19 -4.44 -16.44 25.16
N ARG A 20 -4.54 -16.16 26.47
CA ARG A 20 -3.39 -16.25 27.37
C ARG A 20 -3.29 -17.67 27.91
N LEU A 21 -2.45 -18.49 27.27
CA LEU A 21 -2.27 -19.90 27.65
C LEU A 21 -1.35 -20.09 28.87
N ARG A 22 -0.39 -19.17 29.09
CA ARG A 22 0.51 -19.08 30.27
C ARG A 22 0.90 -17.61 30.55
N PRO A 23 1.42 -17.27 31.75
CA PRO A 23 1.76 -15.87 32.12
C PRO A 23 2.69 -15.19 31.11
N ASP A 24 3.59 -15.96 30.51
CA ASP A 24 4.70 -15.47 29.68
C ASP A 24 4.45 -15.58 28.16
N PHE A 25 3.32 -16.15 27.72
CA PHE A 25 3.06 -16.39 26.29
C PHE A 25 1.72 -15.79 25.85
N LEU A 26 1.79 -14.88 24.89
CA LEU A 26 0.64 -14.33 24.18
C LEU A 26 0.46 -15.09 22.87
N VAL A 27 -0.66 -15.80 22.71
CA VAL A 27 -1.01 -16.45 21.45
C VAL A 27 -2.12 -15.66 20.77
N VAL A 28 -1.91 -15.34 19.49
CA VAL A 28 -2.85 -14.61 18.64
C VAL A 28 -3.34 -15.57 17.56
N PHE A 29 -4.65 -15.75 17.49
CA PHE A 29 -5.31 -16.47 16.40
C PHE A 29 -5.77 -15.47 15.35
N GLU A 30 -5.56 -15.80 14.07
CA GLU A 30 -6.05 -15.03 12.94
C GLU A 30 -6.71 -16.00 11.95
N VAL A 31 -7.90 -15.63 11.46
CA VAL A 31 -8.57 -16.37 10.39
C VAL A 31 -8.10 -15.77 9.07
N VAL A 32 -7.61 -16.63 8.18
CA VAL A 32 -7.16 -16.28 6.83
C VAL A 32 -7.97 -17.06 5.81
N ASP A 33 -8.40 -16.41 4.74
CA ASP A 33 -8.98 -17.10 3.59
C ASP A 33 -7.89 -17.82 2.77
N ILE A 34 -8.33 -18.71 1.87
CA ILE A 34 -7.42 -19.54 1.07
C ILE A 34 -6.55 -18.72 0.12
N GLU A 35 -7.06 -17.58 -0.36
CA GLU A 35 -6.32 -16.70 -1.26
C GLU A 35 -5.19 -15.97 -0.52
N ARG A 36 -5.48 -15.49 0.70
CA ARG A 36 -4.51 -14.87 1.59
C ARG A 36 -3.49 -15.89 2.07
N LEU A 37 -3.90 -17.10 2.40
CA LEU A 37 -2.98 -18.20 2.75
C LEU A 37 -2.04 -18.49 1.57
N TYR A 38 -2.56 -18.58 0.35
CA TYR A 38 -1.76 -18.78 -0.85
C TYR A 38 -0.72 -17.65 -1.02
N ARG A 39 -1.12 -16.38 -0.88
CA ARG A 39 -0.18 -15.24 -0.91
C ARG A 39 0.90 -15.31 0.18
N LEU A 40 0.53 -15.72 1.39
CA LEU A 40 1.47 -15.86 2.51
C LEU A 40 2.47 -17.02 2.31
N VAL A 41 2.01 -18.15 1.77
CA VAL A 41 2.87 -19.31 1.46
C VAL A 41 3.81 -19.00 0.30
N GLN A 42 3.35 -18.18 -0.66
CA GLN A 42 4.16 -17.67 -1.76
C GLN A 42 5.19 -16.62 -1.32
N ALA A 43 5.15 -16.11 -0.08
CA ALA A 43 6.11 -15.14 0.47
C ALA A 43 7.55 -15.68 0.65
N GLY A 44 7.83 -16.90 0.15
CA GLY A 44 9.18 -17.38 -0.14
C GLY A 44 9.72 -16.95 -1.52
N LEU A 45 8.95 -16.23 -2.32
CA LEU A 45 9.37 -15.67 -3.61
C LEU A 45 10.13 -14.34 -3.39
N PRO A 46 11.18 -14.08 -4.19
CA PRO A 46 12.07 -12.94 -3.99
C PRO A 46 11.33 -11.60 -4.12
N ARG A 47 11.81 -10.63 -3.35
CA ARG A 47 11.39 -9.23 -3.22
C ARG A 47 11.26 -8.42 -4.54
N ASP A 48 11.72 -8.98 -5.65
CA ASP A 48 11.78 -8.35 -6.97
C ASP A 48 10.43 -8.33 -7.73
N GLU A 49 9.33 -8.78 -7.10
CA GLU A 49 8.04 -9.02 -7.77
C GLU A 49 6.92 -8.02 -7.46
N ILE A 50 7.13 -6.97 -6.64
CA ILE A 50 6.08 -5.94 -6.47
C ILE A 50 6.06 -5.05 -7.72
N VAL A 51 5.28 -5.50 -8.69
CA VAL A 51 4.95 -4.76 -9.91
C VAL A 51 3.56 -4.17 -9.73
N VAL A 52 3.46 -2.86 -9.92
CA VAL A 52 2.18 -2.16 -9.90
C VAL A 52 1.99 -1.50 -11.25
N ASP A 53 0.98 -1.96 -11.97
CA ASP A 53 0.46 -1.28 -13.15
C ASP A 53 -0.68 -0.35 -12.70
N PHE A 54 -0.45 0.95 -12.79
CA PHE A 54 -1.42 1.97 -12.44
C PHE A 54 -2.48 2.19 -13.53
N THR A 55 -2.24 1.70 -14.75
CA THR A 55 -3.21 1.81 -15.84
C THR A 55 -4.48 1.00 -15.59
N ILE A 56 -4.38 0.00 -14.72
CA ILE A 56 -5.53 -0.79 -14.22
C ILE A 56 -6.51 0.07 -13.42
N TYR A 57 -6.04 1.16 -12.79
CA TYR A 57 -6.85 2.02 -11.92
C TYR A 57 -7.20 3.37 -12.54
N SER A 58 -6.46 3.78 -13.58
CA SER A 58 -6.61 5.07 -14.29
C SER A 58 -6.05 4.89 -15.69
N ASP A 59 -6.82 5.14 -16.74
CA ASP A 59 -6.44 4.83 -18.14
C ASP A 59 -5.07 5.41 -18.56
N GLU A 60 -4.69 6.56 -18.00
CA GLU A 60 -3.41 7.23 -18.28
C GLU A 60 -2.32 6.92 -17.25
N GLY A 61 -2.65 6.25 -16.15
CA GLY A 61 -1.80 6.08 -14.97
C GLY A 61 -1.94 7.23 -13.97
N LEU A 62 -0.99 7.34 -13.04
CA LEU A 62 -0.99 8.38 -12.02
C LEU A 62 -0.28 9.64 -12.51
N ARG A 63 -1.01 10.75 -12.63
CA ARG A 63 -0.41 12.04 -12.96
C ARG A 63 0.66 12.40 -11.92
N CYS A 64 1.84 12.80 -12.40
CA CYS A 64 2.99 13.09 -11.56
C CYS A 64 3.74 14.36 -11.97
N LEU A 65 4.49 14.89 -11.01
CA LEU A 65 5.51 15.89 -11.23
C LEU A 65 6.87 15.22 -11.08
N HIS A 66 7.73 15.42 -12.07
CA HIS A 66 9.14 15.03 -11.97
C HIS A 66 9.92 16.13 -11.25
N ALA A 67 10.69 15.77 -10.23
CA ALA A 67 11.61 16.66 -9.56
C ALA A 67 13.00 16.48 -10.19
N PRO A 68 13.42 17.39 -11.10
CA PRO A 68 14.70 17.26 -11.77
C PRO A 68 15.87 17.47 -10.80
N GLU A 69 17.01 16.82 -11.08
CA GLU A 69 18.33 17.15 -10.52
C GLU A 69 18.49 16.97 -9.00
N ILE A 70 17.85 15.96 -8.39
CA ILE A 70 18.09 15.65 -6.97
C ILE A 70 19.47 15.02 -6.76
N SER A 71 19.86 14.07 -7.62
CA SER A 71 21.24 13.56 -7.73
C SER A 71 21.45 12.87 -9.08
N GLN A 72 22.67 12.41 -9.38
CA GLN A 72 22.93 11.56 -10.56
C GLN A 72 22.46 10.11 -10.36
N ASP A 73 22.13 9.73 -9.13
CA ASP A 73 21.86 8.34 -8.74
C ASP A 73 20.37 8.05 -8.55
N TYR A 74 19.52 9.08 -8.40
CA TYR A 74 18.08 8.91 -8.11
C TYR A 74 17.22 9.98 -8.80
N ASP A 75 16.15 9.52 -9.44
CA ASP A 75 15.03 10.36 -9.86
C ASP A 75 13.96 10.40 -8.77
N ALA A 76 13.20 11.50 -8.72
CA ALA A 76 12.07 11.61 -7.81
C ALA A 76 10.81 12.11 -8.53
N TYR A 77 9.69 11.52 -8.11
CA TYR A 77 8.37 11.82 -8.64
C TYR A 77 7.40 12.08 -7.50
N LEU A 78 6.56 13.10 -7.68
CA LEU A 78 5.45 13.41 -6.78
C LEU A 78 4.14 13.11 -7.50
N ALA A 79 3.31 12.26 -6.92
CA ALA A 79 2.00 11.92 -7.47
C ALA A 79 0.94 11.94 -6.36
N LEU A 80 -0.31 12.21 -6.76
CA LEU A 80 -1.46 12.02 -5.89
C LEU A 80 -2.01 10.62 -6.13
N ILE A 81 -2.02 9.80 -5.08
CA ILE A 81 -2.53 8.43 -5.14
C ILE A 81 -3.88 8.39 -4.42
N PRO A 82 -4.98 8.01 -5.11
CA PRO A 82 -6.25 7.72 -4.47
C PRO A 82 -6.11 6.69 -3.35
N GLY A 83 -6.78 6.92 -2.22
CA GLY A 83 -6.73 6.02 -1.07
C GLY A 83 -7.20 4.60 -1.37
N GLU A 84 -8.09 4.45 -2.35
CA GLU A 84 -8.57 3.13 -2.80
C GLU A 84 -7.48 2.31 -3.49
N ILE A 85 -6.62 2.94 -4.31
CA ILE A 85 -5.46 2.27 -4.89
C ILE A 85 -4.51 1.82 -3.78
N LEU A 86 -4.23 2.68 -2.79
CA LEU A 86 -3.38 2.30 -1.65
C LEU A 86 -3.96 1.12 -0.85
N PHE A 87 -5.28 1.10 -0.65
CA PHE A 87 -5.97 -0.02 0.00
C PHE A 87 -5.79 -1.32 -0.79
N GLN A 88 -6.03 -1.28 -2.10
CA GLN A 88 -5.92 -2.47 -2.97
C GLN A 88 -4.47 -2.98 -3.06
N LEU A 89 -3.48 -2.09 -3.12
CA LEU A 89 -2.06 -2.47 -3.08
C LEU A 89 -1.71 -3.16 -1.76
N TYR A 90 -2.21 -2.65 -0.65
CA TYR A 90 -1.98 -3.26 0.65
C TYR A 90 -2.75 -4.58 0.84
N ASP A 91 -3.94 -4.71 0.29
CA ASP A 91 -4.71 -5.98 0.32
C ASP A 91 -4.03 -7.08 -0.50
N ARG A 92 -3.43 -6.70 -1.65
CA ARG A 92 -2.68 -7.59 -2.52
C ARG A 92 -1.31 -7.98 -1.95
N TYR A 93 -0.46 -7.01 -1.63
CA TYR A 93 0.94 -7.24 -1.27
C TYR A 93 1.18 -7.32 0.24
N GLY A 94 0.25 -6.81 1.05
CA GLY A 94 0.29 -6.94 2.50
C GLY A 94 1.58 -6.38 3.13
N PRO A 95 2.18 -7.11 4.09
CA PRO A 95 3.41 -6.69 4.75
C PRO A 95 4.62 -6.51 3.81
N LEU A 96 4.65 -7.17 2.65
CA LEU A 96 5.77 -7.08 1.70
C LEU A 96 5.97 -5.64 1.20
N LEU A 97 4.88 -4.87 1.08
CA LEU A 97 4.90 -3.46 0.67
C LEU A 97 5.59 -2.55 1.70
N LEU A 98 5.76 -3.02 2.94
CA LEU A 98 6.22 -2.26 4.11
C LEU A 98 7.51 -2.82 4.74
N GLU A 99 8.20 -3.75 4.09
CA GLU A 99 9.41 -4.39 4.65
C GLU A 99 10.52 -3.39 4.99
N LYS A 100 10.75 -2.42 4.10
CA LYS A 100 11.72 -1.34 4.32
C LYS A 100 11.25 -0.29 5.32
N ASN A 101 9.98 -0.32 5.75
CA ASN A 101 9.47 0.61 6.74
C ASN A 101 9.83 0.13 8.14
N VAL A 102 10.85 0.72 8.76
CA VAL A 102 11.32 0.34 10.12
C VAL A 102 10.22 0.44 11.21
N ARG A 103 9.10 1.13 10.92
CA ARG A 103 7.95 1.26 11.83
C ARG A 103 6.86 0.21 11.60
N SER A 104 6.91 -0.56 10.51
CA SER A 104 5.93 -1.63 10.25
C SER A 104 5.93 -2.66 11.39
N PHE A 105 7.07 -2.84 12.06
CA PHE A 105 7.22 -3.68 13.26
C PHE A 105 6.55 -3.11 14.53
N LEU A 106 6.31 -1.80 14.62
CA LEU A 106 5.93 -1.12 15.87
C LEU A 106 4.43 -0.74 15.99
N GLN A 107 3.65 -0.80 14.90
CA GLN A 107 2.38 -0.06 14.84
C GLN A 107 1.08 -0.87 14.78
N ALA A 108 1.11 -2.21 14.80
CA ALA A 108 -0.12 -2.99 14.80
C ALA A 108 -1.01 -2.77 16.06
N ARG A 109 -0.54 -2.05 17.09
CA ARG A 109 -1.27 -1.84 18.37
C ARG A 109 -1.17 -0.43 18.99
N GLY A 110 -0.66 0.59 18.29
CA GLY A 110 -0.33 1.90 18.89
C GLY A 110 -1.40 3.00 18.73
N LYS A 111 -1.58 3.83 19.76
CA LYS A 111 -2.48 5.03 19.83
C LYS A 111 -2.19 6.14 18.80
N VAL A 112 -1.13 6.02 18.01
CA VAL A 112 -0.56 7.08 17.16
C VAL A 112 -1.41 7.30 15.90
N ASN A 113 -1.78 6.26 15.15
CA ASN A 113 -2.52 6.42 13.88
C ASN A 113 -4.02 6.78 14.00
N ARG A 114 -4.49 7.18 15.20
CA ARG A 114 -5.91 7.51 15.41
C ARG A 114 -6.31 8.81 14.72
N GLY A 115 -5.46 9.82 14.73
CA GLY A 115 -5.74 11.10 14.05
C GLY A 115 -5.93 10.93 12.54
N ILE A 116 -5.11 10.10 11.91
CA ILE A 116 -5.21 9.72 10.50
C ILE A 116 -6.55 9.05 10.21
N ARG A 117 -6.91 8.02 11.00
CA ARG A 117 -8.18 7.30 10.87
C ARG A 117 -9.40 8.19 11.10
N ASP A 118 -9.36 9.02 12.14
CA ASP A 118 -10.49 9.87 12.49
C ASP A 118 -10.69 10.98 11.45
N THR A 119 -9.60 11.49 10.86
CA THR A 119 -9.66 12.39 9.69
C THR A 119 -10.29 11.71 8.48
N LEU A 120 -9.89 10.47 8.13
CA LEU A 120 -10.54 9.72 7.04
C LEU A 120 -12.04 9.53 7.26
N ARG A 121 -12.46 9.28 8.50
CA ARG A 121 -13.87 9.02 8.83
C ARG A 121 -14.72 10.28 8.90
N THR A 122 -14.19 11.38 9.41
CA THR A 122 -14.98 12.57 9.77
C THR A 122 -14.74 13.75 8.84
N ARG A 123 -13.52 13.89 8.30
CA ARG A 123 -13.09 15.01 7.44
C ARG A 123 -12.14 14.55 6.32
N PRO A 124 -12.60 13.67 5.41
CA PRO A 124 -11.77 13.15 4.32
C PRO A 124 -11.23 14.26 3.39
N ASP A 125 -11.96 15.37 3.27
CA ASP A 125 -11.57 16.58 2.53
C ASP A 125 -10.24 17.19 3.03
N ARG A 126 -9.89 16.95 4.30
CA ARG A 126 -8.67 17.47 4.92
C ARG A 126 -7.54 16.46 5.01
N PHE A 127 -7.78 15.24 4.54
CA PHE A 127 -6.83 14.15 4.71
C PHE A 127 -5.47 14.47 4.08
N MET A 128 -5.49 15.01 2.86
CA MET A 128 -4.27 15.43 2.16
C MET A 128 -3.49 16.51 2.93
N ALA A 129 -4.19 17.45 3.59
CA ALA A 129 -3.54 18.55 4.30
C ALA A 129 -2.97 18.14 5.67
N TYR A 130 -3.49 17.07 6.28
CA TYR A 130 -3.07 16.61 7.61
C TYR A 130 -2.16 15.38 7.59
N ASN A 131 -2.04 14.75 6.43
CA ASN A 131 -1.12 13.66 6.21
C ASN A 131 0.17 14.19 5.56
N ASN A 132 1.33 13.73 6.03
CA ASN A 132 2.64 14.13 5.49
C ASN A 132 2.95 13.49 4.12
N GLY A 133 2.02 12.70 3.57
CA GLY A 133 2.23 11.88 2.39
C GLY A 133 2.95 10.58 2.72
N ILE A 134 3.10 9.75 1.69
CA ILE A 134 3.80 8.48 1.75
C ILE A 134 5.08 8.63 0.92
N VAL A 135 6.20 8.15 1.45
CA VAL A 135 7.45 8.07 0.69
C VAL A 135 7.67 6.62 0.33
N ALA A 136 7.92 6.37 -0.95
CA ALA A 136 8.22 5.04 -1.46
C ALA A 136 9.47 5.06 -2.33
N THR A 137 10.21 3.95 -2.30
CA THR A 137 11.30 3.66 -3.25
C THR A 137 10.80 2.67 -4.28
N VAL A 138 11.30 2.78 -5.50
CA VAL A 138 11.05 1.86 -6.61
C VAL A 138 12.38 1.56 -7.28
N ASP A 139 12.53 0.36 -7.82
CA ASP A 139 13.73 -0.04 -8.55
C ASP A 139 13.62 0.36 -10.03
N GLU A 140 12.41 0.27 -10.61
CA GLU A 140 12.11 0.71 -11.97
C GLU A 140 10.78 1.48 -12.00
N ILE A 141 10.69 2.48 -12.88
CA ILE A 141 9.50 3.31 -13.08
C ILE A 141 9.26 3.55 -14.57
N GLU A 142 8.01 3.38 -15.00
CA GLU A 142 7.56 3.72 -16.34
C GLU A 142 6.72 5.01 -16.29
N VAL A 143 7.11 5.98 -17.12
CA VAL A 143 6.45 7.28 -17.18
C VAL A 143 6.05 7.59 -18.62
N ARG A 144 4.75 7.81 -18.83
CA ARG A 144 4.22 8.32 -20.09
C ARG A 144 4.28 9.84 -20.09
N HIS A 145 4.74 10.41 -21.19
CA HIS A 145 4.69 11.85 -21.44
C HIS A 145 3.57 12.16 -22.43
N ASP A 146 2.66 13.04 -22.03
CA ASP A 146 1.71 13.66 -22.93
C ASP A 146 2.39 14.87 -23.59
N ALA A 147 2.62 14.79 -24.90
CA ALA A 147 3.30 15.83 -25.66
C ALA A 147 2.43 17.07 -25.91
N GLU A 148 1.10 16.94 -25.84
CA GLU A 148 0.16 18.04 -26.07
C GLU A 148 -0.01 18.88 -24.80
N THR A 149 -0.16 18.23 -23.65
CA THR A 149 -0.36 18.92 -22.36
C THR A 149 0.92 19.13 -21.57
N GLY A 150 2.00 18.43 -21.92
CA GLY A 150 3.25 18.38 -21.17
C GLY A 150 3.14 17.60 -19.85
N ALA A 151 2.01 16.93 -19.60
CA ALA A 151 1.80 16.15 -18.38
C ALA A 151 2.62 14.86 -18.40
N ARG A 152 2.95 14.37 -17.20
CA ARG A 152 3.63 13.10 -16.99
C ARG A 152 2.75 12.19 -16.16
N HIS A 153 2.73 10.92 -16.51
CA HIS A 153 1.92 9.92 -15.84
C HIS A 153 2.76 8.69 -15.53
N ILE A 154 2.81 8.28 -14.27
CA ILE A 154 3.42 7.03 -13.85
C ILE A 154 2.46 5.90 -14.26
N THR A 155 2.86 5.09 -15.23
CA THR A 155 2.04 3.98 -15.72
C THR A 155 2.32 2.71 -14.95
N ALA A 156 3.57 2.46 -14.58
CA ALA A 156 3.95 1.29 -13.81
C ALA A 156 5.19 1.54 -12.94
N VAL A 157 5.32 0.75 -11.88
CA VAL A 157 6.51 0.69 -11.02
C VAL A 157 6.85 -0.75 -10.66
N LYS A 158 8.13 -1.03 -10.43
CA LYS A 158 8.63 -2.31 -9.93
C LYS A 158 9.49 -2.10 -8.69
N GLY A 159 9.40 -3.06 -7.76
CA GLY A 159 10.12 -3.00 -6.49
C GLY A 159 9.54 -1.95 -5.54
N LEU A 160 8.24 -1.63 -5.67
CA LEU A 160 7.60 -0.60 -4.85
C LEU A 160 7.70 -0.95 -3.36
N GLN A 161 8.28 -0.04 -2.58
CA GLN A 161 8.47 -0.18 -1.15
C GLN A 161 8.12 1.13 -0.45
N ILE A 162 7.09 1.10 0.38
CA ILE A 162 6.73 2.25 1.21
C ILE A 162 7.72 2.30 2.38
N VAL A 163 8.55 3.32 2.44
CA VAL A 163 9.60 3.50 3.47
C VAL A 163 9.16 4.45 4.59
N ASN A 164 8.13 5.26 4.34
CA ASN A 164 7.50 6.13 5.35
C ASN A 164 5.99 6.26 5.09
N GLY A 165 5.20 6.53 6.13
CA GLY A 165 3.75 6.73 5.98
C GLY A 165 2.89 6.53 7.24
N GLY A 166 3.48 6.61 8.44
CA GLY A 166 2.78 6.31 9.71
C GLY A 166 3.14 7.24 10.85
N GLN A 167 3.31 8.53 10.58
CA GLN A 167 3.52 9.53 11.62
C GLN A 167 2.67 10.76 11.36
N ASN A 168 1.59 10.83 12.12
CA ASN A 168 1.27 11.91 13.06
C ASN A 168 0.38 11.32 14.16
#